data_AF-A0A418WVE2-F1
#
_entry.id   AF-A0A418WVE2-F1
#
_cell.length_a   1.000
_cell.length_b   1.000
_cell.length_c   1.000
_cell.angle_alpha   90.00
_cell.angle_beta   90.00
_cell.angle_gamma   90.00
#
_symmetry.space_group_name_H-M   'P 1'
#
loop_
_entity.id
_entity.type
_entity.pdbx_description
1 polymer ?
#
loop_
_entity_poly.entity_id
_entity_poly.type
_entity_poly.pdbx_seq_one_letter_code
_entity_poly.pdbx_strand_id
1 'polypeptide(L)'
;MAGCGGGGGDSSGNANPNTKGTTTPTDQSNSASDTAMMMSCNDGFQCSGGSVIRTDNGVTLTRSGVQVYGKSTSDLAAVIADPTTATGLALASGGLAEVRLARDASGVISKAELILRTLGLSWDGKVERPVIVETFDPTQGRTVLGTNDAITSLALPPSSDLDFFDFARKDVAATQANYANNRYFPRTGNPSRCAPAAAFCPDIETAGLAFHQGDWRSGGSDPDVARAGRLHGDGDVHAGNDVPDAGGNPTALPGGNGFSVPFPGSKGYRSFDGLSFQYGNLAAWTTQDTVLLNEWARLGKEHNKNRRGIVAFGKVAAPASIPASGTAVYTGIAYGWYARNASDDAIPFRGNASVTVNFAAREVIVTVDQTVSNDAAATALPVTLRATTAMGAAGASTANYLTGTVDNGTLKGGLSGRYFGPENTAAAIPAEIGGAFSLSNDTSGQTAIGGFIGRRQ
;
A
#
# COMPACT_ATOMS: atom_id res chain seq x y z
N MET A 1 -26.00 52.91 39.68
CA MET A 1 -25.17 51.99 40.48
C MET A 1 -23.85 51.80 39.76
N ALA A 2 -22.77 51.74 40.55
CA ALA A 2 -21.36 51.63 40.18
C ALA A 2 -21.08 50.72 38.96
N GLY A 3 -20.04 50.91 38.14
CA GLY A 3 -18.86 51.76 38.24
C GLY A 3 -17.68 51.01 37.60
N CYS A 4 -16.82 51.75 36.87
CA CYS A 4 -15.36 51.60 36.65
C CYS A 4 -14.82 50.27 36.07
N GLY A 5 -13.86 50.21 35.13
CA GLY A 5 -12.94 51.15 34.45
C GLY A 5 -12.42 50.49 33.15
N GLY A 6 -11.92 51.18 32.12
CA GLY A 6 -10.75 52.07 32.08
C GLY A 6 -9.46 51.26 32.15
N GLY A 7 -8.49 51.28 31.23
CA GLY A 7 -8.19 52.02 29.99
C GLY A 7 -7.09 51.23 29.23
N GLY A 8 -6.91 51.41 27.91
CA GLY A 8 -6.00 52.40 27.30
C GLY A 8 -4.56 51.83 27.22
N GLY A 9 -3.85 51.74 26.10
CA GLY A 9 -4.04 52.25 24.75
C GLY A 9 -2.87 51.82 23.83
N ASP A 10 -3.06 52.09 22.54
CA ASP A 10 -2.13 52.32 21.42
C ASP A 10 -0.81 51.54 21.28
N SER A 11 -0.64 50.90 20.12
CA SER A 11 0.35 51.38 19.13
C SER A 11 0.20 50.71 17.77
N SER A 12 0.31 51.56 16.76
CA SER A 12 0.43 51.34 15.32
C SER A 12 1.53 50.35 14.92
N GLY A 13 1.29 49.57 13.86
CA GLY A 13 2.34 48.80 13.20
C GLY A 13 1.87 48.06 11.97
N ASN A 14 1.66 48.77 10.86
CA ASN A 14 1.51 48.18 9.54
C ASN A 14 2.89 47.69 9.05
N ALA A 15 3.12 46.38 8.92
CA ALA A 15 4.21 45.82 8.12
C ALA A 15 3.99 44.33 7.83
N ASN A 16 3.53 44.03 6.62
CA ASN A 16 3.92 42.83 5.89
C ASN A 16 5.19 43.21 5.11
N PRO A 17 6.31 42.48 5.23
CA PRO A 17 6.59 41.50 4.19
C PRO A 17 7.34 40.25 4.69
N ASN A 18 6.93 39.08 4.18
CA ASN A 18 7.81 38.09 3.58
C ASN A 18 9.15 37.78 4.31
N THR A 19 9.12 36.88 5.29
CA THR A 19 10.31 36.12 5.70
C THR A 19 10.04 34.63 5.58
N LYS A 20 10.67 34.06 4.55
CA LYS A 20 10.84 32.62 4.29
C LYS A 20 11.71 32.04 5.42
N GLY A 21 11.07 31.60 6.50
CA GLY A 21 11.72 30.88 7.59
C GLY A 21 11.99 29.43 7.16
N THR A 22 13.25 29.13 6.84
CA THR A 22 13.79 27.77 6.85
C THR A 22 13.71 27.23 8.27
N THR A 23 12.68 26.44 8.56
CA THR A 23 12.65 25.56 9.73
C THR A 23 13.55 24.37 9.44
N THR A 24 14.80 24.44 9.91
CA THR A 24 15.62 23.25 10.14
C THR A 24 14.80 22.30 11.02
N PRO A 25 14.54 21.04 10.62
CA PRO A 25 13.90 20.09 11.50
C PRO A 25 14.80 19.90 12.73
N THR A 26 14.32 20.36 13.88
CA THR A 26 14.91 19.97 15.16
C THR A 26 14.79 18.46 15.27
N ASP A 27 15.96 17.82 15.33
CA ASP A 27 16.16 16.40 15.58
C ASP A 27 15.49 16.05 16.91
N GLN A 28 14.24 15.56 16.83
CA GLN A 28 13.58 14.97 17.99
C GLN A 28 14.25 13.62 18.22
N SER A 29 15.25 13.61 19.09
CA SER A 29 15.74 12.38 19.72
C SER A 29 14.63 11.83 20.63
N ASN A 30 13.62 11.21 20.03
CA ASN A 30 12.76 10.31 20.75
C ASN A 30 13.63 9.12 21.15
N SER A 31 13.91 9.04 22.45
CA SER A 31 14.46 7.85 23.09
C SER A 31 13.64 6.65 22.61
N ALA A 32 14.23 5.87 21.69
CA ALA A 32 13.61 4.69 21.13
C ALA A 32 13.37 3.73 22.29
N SER A 33 12.12 3.66 22.74
CA SER A 33 11.64 2.57 23.57
C SER A 33 12.07 1.28 22.90
N ASP A 34 12.64 0.37 23.68
CA ASP A 34 13.20 -0.94 23.39
C ASP A 34 12.13 -1.90 22.82
N THR A 35 11.37 -1.43 21.83
CA THR A 35 10.33 -2.15 21.13
C THR A 35 11.07 -3.16 20.29
N ALA A 36 11.10 -4.40 20.78
CA ALA A 36 11.76 -5.50 20.13
C ALA A 36 11.42 -5.49 18.62
N MET A 37 12.46 -5.35 17.79
CA MET A 37 12.40 -5.42 16.33
C MET A 37 12.22 -6.86 15.86
N MET A 38 11.27 -7.58 16.48
CA MET A 38 10.93 -8.96 16.15
C MET A 38 9.63 -8.99 15.35
N MET A 39 9.50 -10.00 14.49
CA MET A 39 8.23 -10.32 13.83
C MET A 39 7.15 -10.60 14.85
N SER A 40 6.24 -9.66 15.06
CA SER A 40 4.99 -9.90 15.80
C SER A 40 3.82 -9.68 14.85
N CYS A 41 3.39 -10.77 14.22
CA CYS A 41 2.14 -10.81 13.46
C CYS A 41 1.24 -11.77 14.22
N ASN A 42 -0.04 -11.45 14.35
CA ASN A 42 -1.00 -12.45 14.82
C ASN A 42 -1.01 -13.64 13.84
N ASP A 43 -1.38 -14.82 14.35
CA ASP A 43 -1.85 -15.94 13.53
C ASP A 43 -0.82 -16.67 12.65
N GLY A 44 0.49 -16.57 12.95
CA GLY A 44 1.53 -17.38 12.29
C GLY A 44 1.96 -16.90 10.91
N PHE A 45 1.62 -15.66 10.53
CA PHE A 45 2.00 -15.04 9.26
C PHE A 45 3.41 -14.43 9.29
N GLN A 46 4.04 -14.33 8.12
CA GLN A 46 5.06 -13.32 7.87
C GLN A 46 4.37 -12.01 7.50
N CYS A 47 4.57 -10.92 8.25
CA CYS A 47 3.96 -9.62 7.95
C CYS A 47 4.94 -8.46 7.91
N SER A 48 4.54 -7.34 7.31
CA SER A 48 5.30 -6.09 7.27
C SER A 48 5.16 -5.24 8.54
N GLY A 49 4.16 -5.52 9.38
CA GLY A 49 3.92 -4.85 10.65
C GLY A 49 3.07 -3.59 10.52
N GLY A 50 2.00 -3.51 11.30
CA GLY A 50 0.98 -2.45 11.24
C GLY A 50 1.33 -1.13 11.94
N SER A 51 2.60 -0.83 12.18
CA SER A 51 3.01 0.44 12.80
C SER A 51 4.27 1.01 12.17
N VAL A 52 4.27 2.34 12.01
CA VAL A 52 5.42 3.13 11.53
C VAL A 52 6.36 3.37 12.71
N ILE A 53 7.64 3.07 12.50
CA ILE A 53 8.72 3.39 13.44
C ILE A 53 9.29 4.77 13.11
N ARG A 54 9.64 4.99 11.83
CA ARG A 54 10.18 6.25 11.31
C ARG A 54 10.07 6.28 9.78
N THR A 55 10.32 7.44 9.19
CA THR A 55 10.45 7.61 7.74
C THR A 55 11.76 8.31 7.45
N ASP A 56 12.62 7.71 6.65
CA ASP A 56 13.92 8.26 6.27
C ASP A 56 14.01 8.29 4.75
N ASN A 57 14.48 9.40 4.19
CA ASN A 57 14.71 9.53 2.74
C ASN A 57 13.49 9.15 1.87
N GLY A 58 12.26 9.40 2.35
CA GLY A 58 11.04 9.06 1.63
C GLY A 58 10.67 7.56 1.65
N VAL A 59 11.27 6.78 2.56
CA VAL A 59 10.97 5.36 2.78
C VAL A 59 10.59 5.12 4.24
N THR A 60 9.42 4.50 4.45
CA THR A 60 8.86 4.26 5.78
C THR A 60 9.39 2.96 6.36
N LEU A 61 9.97 3.00 7.56
CA LEU A 61 10.36 1.84 8.37
C LEU A 61 9.18 1.38 9.22
N THR A 62 8.85 0.09 9.13
CA THR A 62 7.87 -0.59 10.00
C THR A 62 8.57 -1.60 10.90
N ARG A 63 7.83 -2.25 11.81
CA ARG A 63 8.37 -3.29 12.70
C ARG A 63 9.11 -4.39 11.95
N SER A 64 8.61 -4.76 10.78
CA SER A 64 9.03 -5.97 10.07
C SER A 64 9.49 -5.74 8.64
N GLY A 65 9.62 -4.48 8.23
CA GLY A 65 9.90 -4.16 6.84
C GLY A 65 10.14 -2.68 6.59
N VAL A 66 10.13 -2.35 5.31
CA VAL A 66 10.15 -0.98 4.78
C VAL A 66 9.14 -0.86 3.66
N GLN A 67 8.60 0.33 3.44
CA GLN A 67 7.59 0.56 2.41
C GLN A 67 7.69 1.94 1.79
N VAL A 68 7.20 2.04 0.56
CA VAL A 68 6.94 3.27 -0.18
C VAL A 68 5.60 3.15 -0.88
N TYR A 69 4.94 4.27 -1.15
CA TYR A 69 3.80 4.28 -2.03
C TYR A 69 3.71 5.60 -2.80
N GLY A 70 2.93 5.57 -3.86
CA GLY A 70 2.62 6.73 -4.66
C GLY A 70 1.12 6.83 -4.93
N LYS A 71 0.74 7.98 -5.47
CA LYS A 71 -0.61 8.31 -5.88
C LYS A 71 -0.61 8.67 -7.36
N SER A 72 -1.74 8.44 -8.03
CA SER A 72 -2.03 9.08 -9.30
C SER A 72 -1.81 10.60 -9.21
N THR A 73 -1.58 11.22 -10.35
CA THR A 73 -1.46 12.68 -10.48
C THR A 73 -2.70 13.28 -11.13
N SER A 74 -3.47 12.47 -11.89
CA SER A 74 -4.75 12.90 -12.47
C SER A 74 -5.74 13.36 -11.40
N ASP A 75 -5.67 12.81 -10.19
CA ASP A 75 -6.49 13.23 -9.04
C ASP A 75 -5.96 14.46 -8.30
N LEU A 76 -4.81 15.00 -8.71
CA LEU A 76 -4.25 16.26 -8.23
C LEU A 76 -4.54 17.42 -9.19
N ALA A 77 -5.10 17.13 -10.36
CA ALA A 77 -5.45 18.15 -11.34
C ALA A 77 -6.61 19.02 -10.84
N ALA A 78 -6.57 20.33 -11.14
CA ALA A 78 -7.65 21.25 -10.82
C ALA A 78 -8.97 20.90 -11.54
N VAL A 79 -8.84 20.31 -12.74
CA VAL A 79 -9.94 19.78 -13.54
C VAL A 79 -9.61 18.33 -13.91
N ILE A 80 -10.51 17.41 -13.56
CA ILE A 80 -10.39 16.00 -13.89
C ILE A 80 -11.04 15.79 -15.26
N ALA A 81 -10.22 15.59 -16.29
CA ALA A 81 -10.68 15.46 -17.68
C ALA A 81 -11.43 14.14 -17.94
N ASP A 82 -10.95 13.05 -17.33
CA ASP A 82 -11.58 11.74 -17.36
C ASP A 82 -11.78 11.24 -15.93
N PRO A 83 -13.02 11.24 -15.40
CA PRO A 83 -13.28 10.75 -14.05
C PRO A 83 -13.15 9.22 -13.92
N THR A 84 -13.15 8.48 -15.03
CA THR A 84 -13.13 7.02 -15.03
C THR A 84 -11.72 6.42 -14.99
N THR A 85 -10.70 7.22 -15.32
CA THR A 85 -9.31 6.74 -15.41
C THR A 85 -8.40 7.51 -14.47
N ALA A 86 -7.67 6.79 -13.62
CA ALA A 86 -6.63 7.35 -12.77
C ALA A 86 -5.25 7.10 -13.39
N THR A 87 -4.51 8.16 -13.73
CA THR A 87 -3.20 8.07 -14.38
C THR A 87 -2.11 8.82 -13.61
N GLY A 88 -0.86 8.58 -14.03
CA GLY A 88 0.32 9.18 -13.44
C GLY A 88 0.78 8.56 -12.14
N LEU A 89 1.91 9.07 -11.65
CA LEU A 89 2.51 8.66 -10.38
C LEU A 89 3.28 9.83 -9.77
N ALA A 90 2.94 10.15 -8.53
CA ALA A 90 3.71 11.02 -7.66
C ALA A 90 3.99 10.31 -6.33
N LEU A 91 5.13 10.60 -5.73
CA LEU A 91 5.48 10.08 -4.41
C LEU A 91 4.47 10.54 -3.36
N ALA A 92 4.19 9.68 -2.38
CA ALA A 92 3.27 9.95 -1.29
C ALA A 92 3.84 9.47 0.05
N SER A 93 3.27 10.00 1.14
CA SER A 93 3.69 9.70 2.52
C SER A 93 2.50 9.80 3.47
N GLY A 94 2.61 9.16 4.63
CA GLY A 94 1.58 9.19 5.69
C GLY A 94 0.64 7.98 5.70
N GLY A 95 0.52 7.29 4.57
CA GLY A 95 -0.18 6.01 4.46
C GLY A 95 0.65 4.82 4.97
N LEU A 96 -0.06 3.72 5.27
CA LEU A 96 0.51 2.46 5.76
C LEU A 96 -0.12 1.28 5.02
N ALA A 97 0.73 0.39 4.50
CA ALA A 97 0.36 -0.92 4.00
C ALA A 97 0.93 -2.02 4.92
N GLU A 98 0.04 -2.77 5.56
CA GLU A 98 0.41 -4.01 6.22
C GLU A 98 0.10 -5.18 5.28
N VAL A 99 1.14 -5.96 4.97
CA VAL A 99 1.04 -7.18 4.17
C VAL A 99 1.23 -8.36 5.09
N ARG A 100 0.43 -9.42 4.94
CA ARG A 100 0.57 -10.67 5.66
C ARG A 100 0.58 -11.83 4.68
N LEU A 101 1.57 -12.73 4.81
CA LEU A 101 1.68 -13.96 4.03
C LEU A 101 1.69 -15.18 4.95
N ALA A 102 0.75 -16.09 4.72
CA ALA A 102 0.76 -17.42 5.32
C ALA A 102 1.42 -18.40 4.37
N ARG A 103 2.11 -19.39 4.95
CA ARG A 103 2.64 -20.54 4.21
C ARG A 103 2.03 -21.82 4.75
N ASP A 104 1.80 -22.77 3.87
CA ASP A 104 1.46 -24.13 4.28
C ASP A 104 2.71 -24.89 4.78
N ALA A 105 2.51 -26.15 5.17
CA ALA A 105 3.59 -27.01 5.67
C ALA A 105 4.71 -27.28 4.65
N SER A 106 4.45 -27.08 3.36
CA SER A 106 5.43 -27.21 2.28
C SER A 106 6.20 -25.90 2.01
N GLY A 107 5.83 -24.81 2.69
CA GLY A 107 6.43 -23.49 2.52
C GLY A 107 5.87 -22.70 1.33
N VAL A 108 4.80 -23.19 0.70
CA VAL A 108 4.06 -22.52 -0.37
C VAL A 108 3.17 -21.43 0.22
N ILE A 109 3.09 -20.27 -0.43
CA ILE A 109 2.22 -19.18 0.00
C ILE A 109 0.77 -19.60 -0.22
N SER A 110 0.03 -19.76 0.87
CA SER A 110 -1.37 -20.24 0.86
C SER A 110 -2.39 -19.12 1.08
N LYS A 111 -1.96 -17.98 1.64
CA LYS A 111 -2.83 -16.83 1.89
C LYS A 111 -2.02 -15.54 1.83
N ALA A 112 -2.64 -14.50 1.26
CA ALA A 112 -2.14 -13.14 1.28
C ALA A 112 -3.23 -12.21 1.80
N GLU A 113 -2.86 -11.32 2.72
CA GLU A 113 -3.75 -10.30 3.25
C GLU A 113 -3.11 -8.93 3.12
N LEU A 114 -3.91 -7.92 2.77
CA LEU A 114 -3.49 -6.55 2.60
C LEU A 114 -4.39 -5.63 3.43
N ILE A 115 -3.79 -4.87 4.35
CA ILE A 115 -4.47 -3.85 5.15
C ILE A 115 -3.89 -2.49 4.75
N LEU A 116 -4.72 -1.60 4.21
CA LEU A 116 -4.29 -0.27 3.79
C LEU A 116 -5.00 0.81 4.61
N ARG A 117 -4.20 1.76 5.13
CA ARG A 117 -4.66 2.84 6.00
C ARG A 117 -4.16 4.20 5.52
N THR A 118 -5.00 5.22 5.67
CA THR A 118 -4.62 6.64 5.50
C THR A 118 -4.00 6.92 4.12
N LEU A 119 -4.69 6.49 3.07
CA LEU A 119 -4.19 6.63 1.69
C LEU A 119 -4.68 7.93 1.02
N GLY A 120 -5.44 8.76 1.72
CA GLY A 120 -6.05 9.98 1.18
C GLY A 120 -7.20 9.66 0.24
N LEU A 121 -7.95 8.60 0.53
CA LEU A 121 -9.13 8.16 -0.20
C LEU A 121 -10.37 8.49 0.63
N SER A 122 -11.39 9.09 0.02
CA SER A 122 -12.58 9.56 0.72
C SER A 122 -13.80 9.45 -0.17
N TRP A 123 -14.85 8.80 0.31
CA TRP A 123 -16.12 8.70 -0.43
C TRP A 123 -16.93 9.99 -0.34
N ASP A 124 -16.93 10.67 0.80
CA ASP A 124 -17.71 11.89 1.05
C ASP A 124 -16.91 13.20 0.84
N GLY A 125 -15.59 13.08 0.63
CA GLY A 125 -14.67 14.22 0.51
C GLY A 125 -14.28 14.87 1.83
N LYS A 126 -14.69 14.31 2.97
CA LYS A 126 -14.49 14.89 4.31
C LYS A 126 -13.61 14.02 5.18
N VAL A 127 -13.89 12.72 5.23
CA VAL A 127 -13.15 11.77 6.06
C VAL A 127 -12.48 10.70 5.21
N GLU A 128 -11.36 10.17 5.69
CA GLU A 128 -10.76 8.97 5.08
C GLU A 128 -11.81 7.85 5.08
N ARG A 129 -11.91 7.13 3.97
CA ARG A 129 -12.78 5.95 3.89
C ARG A 129 -12.38 4.91 4.96
N PRO A 130 -13.26 3.98 5.31
CA PRO A 130 -12.91 2.87 6.19
C PRO A 130 -11.69 2.09 5.66
N VAL A 131 -10.88 1.57 6.59
CA VAL A 131 -9.66 0.77 6.32
C VAL A 131 -9.94 -0.29 5.26
N ILE A 132 -9.04 -0.41 4.28
CA ILE A 132 -9.09 -1.49 3.29
C ILE A 132 -8.56 -2.75 3.93
N VAL A 133 -9.30 -3.85 3.84
CA VAL A 133 -8.86 -5.18 4.24
C VAL A 133 -9.17 -6.14 3.11
N GLU A 134 -8.13 -6.66 2.49
CA GLU A 134 -8.23 -7.58 1.37
C GLU A 134 -7.64 -8.93 1.73
N THR A 135 -8.38 -9.99 1.41
CA THR A 135 -7.98 -11.39 1.62
C THR A 135 -8.00 -12.19 0.32
N PHE A 136 -8.46 -11.60 -0.78
CA PHE A 136 -8.62 -12.23 -2.09
C PHE A 136 -9.40 -13.55 -2.00
N ASP A 137 -10.42 -13.59 -1.15
CA ASP A 137 -11.26 -14.77 -0.98
C ASP A 137 -12.33 -14.78 -2.09
N PRO A 138 -12.44 -15.86 -2.90
CA PRO A 138 -13.36 -15.93 -4.03
C PRO A 138 -14.83 -16.12 -3.62
N THR A 139 -15.13 -16.18 -2.33
CA THR A 139 -16.49 -16.38 -1.81
C THR A 139 -17.18 -15.06 -1.47
N GLN A 140 -18.52 -15.10 -1.49
CA GLN A 140 -19.35 -14.00 -0.98
C GLN A 140 -19.21 -13.87 0.54
N GLY A 141 -19.18 -12.64 1.04
CA GLY A 141 -19.07 -12.38 2.47
C GLY A 141 -18.68 -10.94 2.76
N ARG A 142 -18.24 -10.69 3.99
CA ARG A 142 -17.62 -9.42 4.37
C ARG A 142 -16.38 -9.68 5.19
N THR A 143 -15.38 -8.83 5.01
CA THR A 143 -14.11 -8.93 5.73
C THR A 143 -14.03 -7.80 6.75
N VAL A 144 -13.84 -8.17 8.02
CA VAL A 144 -13.80 -7.22 9.15
C VAL A 144 -12.44 -7.29 9.84
N LEU A 145 -11.94 -6.13 10.23
CA LEU A 145 -10.78 -6.00 11.10
C LEU A 145 -11.25 -5.90 12.56
N GLY A 146 -11.02 -6.95 13.33
CA GLY A 146 -11.38 -7.03 14.74
C GLY A 146 -10.31 -6.48 15.69
N THR A 147 -10.45 -6.81 16.97
CA THR A 147 -9.47 -6.48 18.01
C THR A 147 -8.08 -7.04 17.66
N ASN A 148 -7.03 -6.28 17.98
CA ASN A 148 -5.63 -6.61 17.65
C ASN A 148 -5.38 -6.83 16.15
N ASP A 149 -6.16 -6.18 15.28
CA ASP A 149 -6.05 -6.31 13.83
C ASP A 149 -6.24 -7.75 13.31
N ALA A 150 -7.00 -8.60 14.04
CA ALA A 150 -7.40 -9.92 13.55
C ALA A 150 -8.39 -9.79 12.39
N ILE A 151 -8.18 -10.54 11.31
CA ILE A 151 -9.07 -10.50 10.14
C ILE A 151 -10.10 -11.62 10.26
N THR A 152 -11.39 -11.26 10.16
CA THR A 152 -12.49 -12.21 10.22
C THR A 152 -13.39 -12.11 8.99
N SER A 153 -13.78 -13.26 8.46
CA SER A 153 -14.82 -13.36 7.42
C SER A 153 -16.17 -13.58 8.07
N LEU A 154 -17.17 -12.79 7.68
CA LEU A 154 -18.55 -12.92 8.13
C LEU A 154 -19.47 -13.08 6.92
N ALA A 155 -20.68 -13.59 7.15
CA ALA A 155 -21.71 -13.61 6.12
C ALA A 155 -22.08 -12.17 5.70
N LEU A 156 -22.34 -11.99 4.41
CA LEU A 156 -22.88 -10.73 3.89
C LEU A 156 -24.38 -10.67 4.21
N PRO A 157 -24.87 -9.62 4.91
CA PRO A 157 -26.31 -9.45 5.11
C PRO A 157 -27.06 -9.32 3.79
N PRO A 158 -28.34 -9.72 3.73
CA PRO A 158 -29.15 -9.47 2.54
C PRO A 158 -29.25 -7.96 2.27
N SER A 159 -29.38 -7.55 1.01
CA SER A 159 -29.48 -6.12 0.66
C SER A 159 -30.71 -5.42 1.25
N SER A 160 -31.71 -6.18 1.69
CA SER A 160 -32.89 -5.69 2.41
C SER A 160 -32.67 -5.43 3.91
N ASP A 161 -31.50 -5.78 4.47
CA ASP A 161 -31.13 -5.44 5.84
C ASP A 161 -30.77 -3.95 5.90
N LEU A 162 -31.78 -3.12 6.16
CA LEU A 162 -31.64 -1.65 6.24
C LEU A 162 -31.10 -1.16 7.60
N ASP A 163 -30.82 -2.06 8.55
CA ASP A 163 -30.06 -1.71 9.75
C ASP A 163 -28.54 -1.78 9.45
N PHE A 164 -28.13 -2.73 8.59
CA PHE A 164 -26.78 -2.80 8.07
C PHE A 164 -26.55 -1.84 6.89
N PHE A 165 -27.27 -2.01 5.78
CA PHE A 165 -27.21 -1.08 4.65
C PHE A 165 -28.12 0.12 4.90
N ASP A 166 -27.69 0.99 5.80
CA ASP A 166 -28.50 2.04 6.42
C ASP A 166 -28.69 3.33 5.60
N PHE A 167 -28.15 3.42 4.38
CA PHE A 167 -28.23 4.61 3.52
C PHE A 167 -29.67 5.03 3.18
N ALA A 168 -30.58 4.08 2.88
CA ALA A 168 -31.98 4.41 2.61
C ALA A 168 -32.69 5.13 3.78
N ARG A 169 -32.23 4.88 5.01
CA ARG A 169 -32.82 5.46 6.23
C ARG A 169 -32.07 6.68 6.76
N LYS A 170 -30.76 6.74 6.56
CA LYS A 170 -29.88 7.75 7.14
C LYS A 170 -29.26 8.71 6.13
N ASP A 171 -29.45 8.47 4.82
CA ASP A 171 -28.80 9.21 3.75
C ASP A 171 -27.28 9.31 4.00
N VAL A 172 -26.65 10.46 3.75
CA VAL A 172 -25.21 10.70 3.97
C VAL A 172 -24.72 10.50 5.41
N ALA A 173 -25.63 10.35 6.39
CA ALA A 173 -25.28 10.00 7.78
C ALA A 173 -25.18 8.49 8.02
N ALA A 174 -25.32 7.67 6.98
CA ALA A 174 -25.13 6.23 7.01
C ALA A 174 -23.70 5.82 7.40
N THR A 175 -23.59 4.56 7.84
CA THR A 175 -22.35 4.03 8.39
C THR A 175 -21.47 3.52 7.26
N GLN A 176 -20.50 4.32 6.79
CA GLN A 176 -19.59 3.94 5.68
C GLN A 176 -18.94 2.56 5.87
N ALA A 177 -18.60 2.17 7.11
CA ALA A 177 -18.00 0.87 7.39
C ALA A 177 -18.88 -0.33 6.95
N ASN A 178 -20.21 -0.18 6.88
CA ASN A 178 -21.12 -1.22 6.40
C ASN A 178 -21.04 -1.43 4.88
N TYR A 179 -20.38 -0.52 4.16
CA TYR A 179 -20.20 -0.53 2.70
C TYR A 179 -18.74 -0.82 2.30
N ALA A 180 -17.86 -1.10 3.25
CA ALA A 180 -16.44 -1.37 3.00
C ALA A 180 -16.13 -2.87 3.08
N ASN A 181 -15.19 -3.34 2.25
CA ASN A 181 -14.63 -4.69 2.31
C ASN A 181 -15.68 -5.83 2.21
N ASN A 182 -16.81 -5.54 1.56
CA ASN A 182 -17.85 -6.53 1.26
C ASN A 182 -17.54 -7.22 -0.07
N ARG A 183 -17.67 -8.54 -0.11
CA ARG A 183 -17.56 -9.39 -1.29
C ARG A 183 -18.96 -9.79 -1.73
N TYR A 184 -19.43 -9.17 -2.81
CA TYR A 184 -20.81 -9.31 -3.26
C TYR A 184 -20.99 -10.47 -4.23
N PHE A 185 -19.93 -10.89 -4.92
CA PHE A 185 -19.95 -11.95 -5.93
C PHE A 185 -19.00 -13.11 -5.58
N PRO A 186 -19.31 -14.34 -6.02
CA PRO A 186 -20.49 -14.73 -6.80
C PRO A 186 -21.79 -14.60 -6.00
N ARG A 187 -22.91 -14.32 -6.67
CA ARG A 187 -24.23 -14.23 -6.04
C ARG A 187 -25.31 -14.96 -6.83
N THR A 188 -26.28 -15.50 -6.12
CA THR A 188 -27.38 -16.29 -6.69
C THR A 188 -28.63 -15.41 -6.88
N GLY A 189 -29.37 -15.63 -7.97
CA GLY A 189 -30.71 -15.05 -8.20
C GLY A 189 -30.75 -13.60 -8.69
N ASN A 190 -29.61 -12.91 -8.72
CA ASN A 190 -29.48 -11.54 -9.22
C ASN A 190 -28.15 -11.45 -9.99
N PRO A 191 -28.12 -11.70 -11.32
CA PRO A 191 -26.86 -11.70 -12.06
C PRO A 191 -26.19 -10.32 -12.09
N SER A 192 -24.96 -10.25 -12.59
CA SER A 192 -24.28 -8.97 -12.83
C SER A 192 -25.04 -8.14 -13.88
N ARG A 193 -25.12 -6.83 -13.67
CA ARG A 193 -25.94 -5.87 -14.43
C ARG A 193 -25.07 -4.77 -15.05
N CYS A 194 -24.19 -5.14 -15.96
CA CYS A 194 -23.41 -4.17 -16.74
C CYS A 194 -24.29 -3.43 -17.77
N ALA A 195 -23.80 -2.30 -18.27
CA ALA A 195 -24.47 -1.57 -19.35
C ALA A 195 -24.60 -2.46 -20.61
N PRO A 196 -25.66 -2.31 -21.42
CA PRO A 196 -25.86 -3.13 -22.63
C PRO A 196 -24.71 -3.10 -23.65
N ALA A 197 -23.90 -2.03 -23.62
CA ALA A 197 -22.73 -1.88 -24.49
C ALA A 197 -21.49 -2.67 -24.00
N ALA A 198 -21.51 -3.23 -22.79
CA ALA A 198 -20.42 -4.05 -22.28
C ALA A 198 -20.54 -5.48 -22.82
N ALA A 199 -19.56 -5.93 -23.62
CA ALA A 199 -19.55 -7.25 -24.26
C ALA A 199 -19.45 -8.43 -23.28
N PHE A 200 -18.92 -8.19 -22.06
CA PHE A 200 -18.80 -9.18 -21.01
C PHE A 200 -18.90 -8.50 -19.65
N CYS A 201 -19.67 -9.08 -18.73
CA CYS A 201 -19.80 -8.61 -17.36
C CYS A 201 -19.22 -9.67 -16.43
N PRO A 202 -18.21 -9.34 -15.59
CA PRO A 202 -17.69 -10.30 -14.63
C PRO A 202 -18.78 -10.79 -13.68
N ASP A 203 -18.73 -12.06 -13.31
CA ASP A 203 -19.63 -12.72 -12.37
C ASP A 203 -18.95 -13.07 -11.03
N ILE A 204 -17.64 -12.87 -10.96
CA ILE A 204 -16.80 -13.03 -9.77
C ILE A 204 -15.97 -11.77 -9.52
N GLU A 205 -15.67 -11.48 -8.26
CA GLU A 205 -14.78 -10.40 -7.87
C GLU A 205 -13.30 -10.78 -7.95
N THR A 206 -12.98 -12.04 -7.69
CA THR A 206 -11.60 -12.56 -7.70
C THR A 206 -11.59 -14.05 -8.02
N ALA A 207 -10.50 -14.51 -8.66
CA ALA A 207 -10.22 -15.93 -8.83
C ALA A 207 -9.47 -16.54 -7.64
N GLY A 208 -9.14 -15.73 -6.62
CA GLY A 208 -8.29 -16.14 -5.51
C GLY A 208 -6.81 -15.87 -5.72
N LEU A 209 -5.99 -16.38 -4.81
CA LEU A 209 -4.54 -16.29 -4.87
C LEU A 209 -3.98 -17.34 -5.84
N ALA A 210 -3.28 -16.88 -6.88
CA ALA A 210 -2.49 -17.74 -7.76
C ALA A 210 -1.06 -17.84 -7.24
N PHE A 211 -0.49 -19.05 -7.26
CA PHE A 211 0.88 -19.30 -6.83
C PHE A 211 1.72 -19.90 -7.95
N HIS A 212 2.94 -19.41 -8.09
CA HIS A 212 3.98 -19.93 -8.97
C HIS A 212 5.26 -20.14 -8.16
N GLN A 213 5.78 -21.37 -8.17
CA GLN A 213 7.02 -21.70 -7.49
C GLN A 213 8.22 -21.16 -8.27
N GLY A 214 9.15 -20.52 -7.57
CA GLY A 214 10.43 -20.09 -8.11
C GLY A 214 11.52 -21.17 -8.02
N ASP A 215 12.65 -20.95 -8.68
CA ASP A 215 13.77 -21.89 -8.73
C ASP A 215 14.81 -21.67 -7.63
N TRP A 216 14.56 -20.71 -6.73
CA TRP A 216 15.50 -20.30 -5.69
C TRP A 216 15.93 -21.46 -4.78
N ARG A 217 15.07 -22.44 -4.52
CA ARG A 217 15.40 -23.62 -3.70
C ARG A 217 16.37 -24.59 -4.38
N SER A 218 16.46 -24.53 -5.71
CA SER A 218 17.32 -25.37 -6.55
C SER A 218 18.58 -24.64 -7.03
N GLY A 219 18.93 -23.52 -6.39
CA GLY A 219 20.15 -22.75 -6.70
C GLY A 219 19.96 -21.60 -7.68
N GLY A 220 18.75 -21.40 -8.23
CA GLY A 220 18.44 -20.24 -9.05
C GLY A 220 18.15 -18.98 -8.23
N SER A 221 17.68 -17.93 -8.92
CA SER A 221 17.42 -16.59 -8.35
C SER A 221 15.96 -16.19 -8.35
N ASP A 222 15.08 -16.97 -8.97
CA ASP A 222 13.68 -16.61 -9.12
C ASP A 222 12.92 -16.92 -7.83
N PRO A 223 12.31 -15.91 -7.19
CA PRO A 223 11.52 -16.12 -5.99
C PRO A 223 10.19 -16.80 -6.31
N ASP A 224 9.53 -17.33 -5.27
CA ASP A 224 8.13 -17.72 -5.40
C ASP A 224 7.27 -16.48 -5.65
N VAL A 225 6.24 -16.62 -6.49
CA VAL A 225 5.33 -15.54 -6.85
C VAL A 225 3.91 -15.90 -6.43
N ALA A 226 3.28 -15.03 -5.67
CA ALA A 226 1.86 -15.09 -5.36
C ALA A 226 1.15 -13.86 -5.96
N ARG A 227 0.09 -14.07 -6.73
CA ARG A 227 -0.65 -12.99 -7.38
C ARG A 227 -2.12 -13.08 -7.06
N ALA A 228 -2.73 -11.93 -6.81
CA ALA A 228 -4.17 -11.84 -6.68
C ALA A 228 -4.67 -10.49 -7.19
N GLY A 229 -5.90 -10.50 -7.69
CA GLY A 229 -6.63 -9.31 -8.08
C GLY A 229 -8.06 -9.43 -7.61
N ARG A 230 -8.66 -8.32 -7.18
CA ARG A 230 -10.07 -8.27 -6.81
C ARG A 230 -10.73 -7.01 -7.35
N LEU A 231 -11.81 -7.19 -8.10
CA LEU A 231 -12.76 -6.14 -8.45
C LEU A 231 -13.67 -5.88 -7.24
N HIS A 232 -13.97 -4.63 -6.89
CA HIS A 232 -14.79 -4.34 -5.71
C HIS A 232 -15.93 -3.33 -5.96
N GLY A 233 -16.95 -3.40 -5.09
CA GLY A 233 -18.07 -2.46 -5.02
C GLY A 233 -18.02 -1.56 -3.77
N ASP A 234 -16.88 -1.50 -3.08
CA ASP A 234 -16.74 -0.72 -1.83
C ASP A 234 -17.24 0.73 -1.99
N GLY A 235 -18.05 1.16 -1.03
CA GLY A 235 -18.65 2.51 -0.99
C GLY A 235 -19.93 2.66 -1.81
N ASP A 236 -20.32 1.68 -2.62
CA ASP A 236 -21.57 1.76 -3.38
C ASP A 236 -22.79 1.61 -2.47
N VAL A 237 -23.54 2.70 -2.31
CA VAL A 237 -24.75 2.73 -1.47
C VAL A 237 -25.85 1.80 -1.97
N HIS A 238 -25.85 1.48 -3.27
CA HIS A 238 -26.80 0.58 -3.90
C HIS A 238 -26.56 -0.89 -3.52
N ALA A 239 -25.52 -1.18 -2.72
CA ALA A 239 -25.40 -2.44 -2.01
C ALA A 239 -26.66 -2.76 -1.17
N GLY A 240 -27.33 -1.73 -0.65
CA GLY A 240 -28.62 -1.83 0.04
C GLY A 240 -29.82 -1.54 -0.86
N ASN A 241 -30.98 -2.00 -0.43
CA ASN A 241 -32.28 -1.66 -1.02
C ASN A 241 -32.77 -0.29 -0.51
N ASP A 242 -33.84 0.23 -1.11
CA ASP A 242 -34.62 1.33 -0.53
C ASP A 242 -35.60 0.83 0.53
N VAL A 243 -36.25 1.75 1.25
CA VAL A 243 -37.39 1.43 2.12
C VAL A 243 -38.51 0.78 1.30
N PRO A 244 -39.09 -0.36 1.76
CA PRO A 244 -40.16 -1.03 1.02
C PRO A 244 -41.31 -0.08 0.66
N ASP A 245 -41.98 -0.36 -0.45
CA ASP A 245 -43.15 0.42 -0.86
C ASP A 245 -44.32 0.25 0.14
N ALA A 246 -45.43 0.96 -0.09
CA ALA A 246 -46.61 0.88 0.77
C ALA A 246 -47.23 -0.54 0.85
N GLY A 247 -46.94 -1.41 -0.11
CA GLY A 247 -47.34 -2.82 -0.12
C GLY A 247 -46.33 -3.75 0.57
N GLY A 248 -45.22 -3.23 1.07
CA GLY A 248 -44.14 -4.00 1.67
C GLY A 248 -43.21 -4.66 0.65
N ASN A 249 -43.29 -4.31 -0.63
CA ASN A 249 -42.42 -4.87 -1.65
C ASN A 249 -41.02 -4.24 -1.58
N PRO A 250 -39.95 -5.02 -1.75
CA PRO A 250 -38.61 -4.46 -1.86
C PRO A 250 -38.49 -3.51 -3.06
N THR A 251 -37.84 -2.38 -2.84
CA THR A 251 -37.62 -1.31 -3.82
C THR A 251 -36.12 -1.08 -4.00
N ALA A 252 -35.70 -0.74 -5.21
CA ALA A 252 -34.29 -0.42 -5.49
C ALA A 252 -33.99 1.01 -5.02
N LEU A 253 -32.80 1.22 -4.46
CA LEU A 253 -32.35 2.55 -4.07
C LEU A 253 -32.30 3.48 -5.29
N PRO A 254 -32.84 4.72 -5.21
CA PRO A 254 -32.83 5.66 -6.33
C PRO A 254 -31.42 5.86 -6.90
N GLY A 255 -31.30 5.80 -8.23
CA GLY A 255 -30.01 5.83 -8.94
C GLY A 255 -29.45 4.44 -9.26
N GLY A 256 -29.97 3.39 -8.61
CA GLY A 256 -29.59 2.00 -8.87
C GLY A 256 -30.32 1.39 -10.08
N ASN A 257 -29.72 0.35 -10.66
CA ASN A 257 -30.31 -0.44 -11.74
C ASN A 257 -30.85 -1.81 -11.27
N GLY A 258 -31.09 -1.96 -9.97
CA GLY A 258 -31.56 -3.18 -9.33
C GLY A 258 -31.09 -3.28 -7.87
N PHE A 259 -31.35 -4.42 -7.24
CA PHE A 259 -30.92 -4.68 -5.87
C PHE A 259 -29.42 -4.99 -5.80
N SER A 260 -28.76 -4.54 -4.74
CA SER A 260 -27.31 -4.74 -4.53
C SER A 260 -26.44 -4.06 -5.62
N VAL A 261 -25.13 -4.10 -5.45
CA VAL A 261 -24.15 -3.52 -6.40
C VAL A 261 -24.36 -4.06 -7.83
N PRO A 262 -24.11 -3.27 -8.88
CA PRO A 262 -24.50 -3.69 -10.23
C PRO A 262 -23.64 -4.84 -10.77
N PHE A 263 -22.31 -4.76 -10.63
CA PHE A 263 -21.35 -5.75 -11.13
C PHE A 263 -20.01 -5.66 -10.36
N PRO A 264 -19.17 -6.72 -10.39
CA PRO A 264 -17.82 -6.67 -9.84
C PRO A 264 -16.99 -5.54 -10.44
N GLY A 265 -16.43 -4.68 -9.60
CA GLY A 265 -15.51 -3.62 -10.04
C GLY A 265 -16.18 -2.29 -10.39
N SER A 266 -17.48 -2.18 -10.12
CA SER A 266 -18.25 -0.95 -10.28
C SER A 266 -17.66 0.26 -9.51
N LYS A 267 -16.87 0.03 -8.45
CA LYS A 267 -16.19 1.09 -7.68
C LYS A 267 -14.66 0.95 -7.62
N GLY A 268 -14.09 0.07 -8.45
CA GLY A 268 -12.64 -0.06 -8.59
C GLY A 268 -12.09 -1.47 -8.39
N TYR A 269 -10.78 -1.56 -8.15
CA TYR A 269 -10.06 -2.82 -8.09
C TYR A 269 -8.85 -2.75 -7.17
N ARG A 270 -8.39 -3.93 -6.74
CA ARG A 270 -7.17 -4.14 -5.96
C ARG A 270 -6.33 -5.21 -6.61
N SER A 271 -5.01 -5.08 -6.49
CA SER A 271 -4.08 -6.12 -6.91
C SER A 271 -2.94 -6.28 -5.91
N PHE A 272 -2.38 -7.47 -5.92
CA PHE A 272 -1.25 -7.90 -5.11
C PHE A 272 -0.33 -8.80 -5.93
N ASP A 273 0.95 -8.49 -5.92
CA ASP A 273 2.04 -9.35 -6.37
C ASP A 273 3.02 -9.53 -5.22
N GLY A 274 3.18 -10.74 -4.71
CA GLY A 274 4.15 -11.10 -3.67
C GLY A 274 5.28 -11.93 -4.25
N LEU A 275 6.51 -11.44 -4.14
CA LEU A 275 7.73 -12.15 -4.53
C LEU A 275 8.45 -12.56 -3.25
N SER A 276 8.82 -13.83 -3.13
CA SER A 276 9.20 -14.43 -1.85
C SER A 276 10.37 -15.39 -1.95
N PHE A 277 11.34 -15.22 -1.06
CA PHE A 277 12.29 -16.27 -0.70
C PHE A 277 11.85 -16.97 0.59
N GLN A 278 12.77 -17.48 1.41
CA GLN A 278 12.42 -18.21 2.62
C GLN A 278 11.96 -17.27 3.74
N TYR A 279 12.64 -16.13 3.89
CA TYR A 279 12.50 -15.26 5.06
C TYR A 279 11.99 -13.86 4.70
N GLY A 280 12.44 -13.32 3.57
CA GLY A 280 12.16 -12.02 3.01
C GLY A 280 11.21 -12.11 1.82
N ASN A 281 10.41 -11.06 1.70
CA ASN A 281 9.34 -10.91 0.73
C ASN A 281 9.36 -9.48 0.20
N LEU A 282 8.94 -9.33 -1.05
CA LEU A 282 8.67 -8.08 -1.72
C LEU A 282 7.22 -8.11 -2.20
N ALA A 283 6.37 -7.27 -1.64
CA ALA A 283 5.00 -7.12 -2.10
C ALA A 283 4.86 -5.83 -2.89
N ALA A 284 4.19 -5.93 -4.04
CA ALA A 284 3.65 -4.83 -4.79
C ALA A 284 2.13 -4.88 -4.70
N TRP A 285 1.50 -3.75 -4.39
CA TRP A 285 0.04 -3.65 -4.32
C TRP A 285 -0.47 -2.43 -5.07
N THR A 286 -1.72 -2.51 -5.54
CA THR A 286 -2.46 -1.38 -6.10
C THR A 286 -3.88 -1.39 -5.56
N THR A 287 -4.44 -0.21 -5.30
CA THR A 287 -5.87 0.01 -5.12
C THR A 287 -6.29 1.18 -5.99
N GLN A 288 -7.30 0.97 -6.82
CA GLN A 288 -8.01 2.03 -7.48
C GLN A 288 -9.41 2.10 -6.89
N ASP A 289 -9.78 3.26 -6.40
CA ASP A 289 -11.05 3.49 -5.73
C ASP A 289 -11.77 4.65 -6.40
N THR A 290 -13.07 4.49 -6.59
CA THR A 290 -13.95 5.62 -6.88
C THR A 290 -14.17 6.42 -5.60
N VAL A 291 -13.92 7.73 -5.67
CA VAL A 291 -13.97 8.69 -4.57
C VAL A 291 -14.93 9.83 -4.88
N LEU A 292 -15.24 10.64 -3.86
CA LEU A 292 -16.24 11.72 -3.98
C LEU A 292 -17.55 11.21 -4.60
N LEU A 293 -17.95 10.02 -4.18
CA LEU A 293 -19.13 9.33 -4.66
C LEU A 293 -20.33 10.25 -4.53
N ASN A 294 -21.11 10.38 -5.60
CA ASN A 294 -22.12 11.43 -5.67
C ASN A 294 -23.17 11.28 -4.55
N GLU A 295 -23.46 10.04 -4.15
CA GLU A 295 -24.40 9.73 -3.08
C GLU A 295 -23.89 10.18 -1.71
N TRP A 296 -22.59 10.06 -1.44
CA TRP A 296 -21.97 10.46 -0.18
C TRP A 296 -21.60 11.94 -0.13
N ALA A 297 -20.97 12.46 -1.19
CA ALA A 297 -20.39 13.80 -1.20
C ALA A 297 -21.39 14.89 -1.62
N ARG A 298 -22.38 14.57 -2.46
CA ARG A 298 -23.30 15.54 -3.09
C ARG A 298 -22.58 16.65 -3.88
N LEU A 299 -21.42 16.33 -4.45
CA LEU A 299 -20.57 17.30 -5.16
C LEU A 299 -20.57 17.12 -6.68
N GLY A 300 -21.10 16.00 -7.22
CA GLY A 300 -21.03 15.71 -8.66
C GLY A 300 -19.60 15.60 -9.20
N LYS A 301 -18.64 15.20 -8.35
CA LYS A 301 -17.20 15.10 -8.67
C LYS A 301 -16.67 13.68 -8.50
N GLU A 302 -17.53 12.69 -8.68
CA GLU A 302 -17.14 11.29 -8.60
C GLU A 302 -16.03 10.99 -9.62
N HIS A 303 -14.92 10.42 -9.15
CA HIS A 303 -13.78 10.07 -10.01
C HIS A 303 -12.94 8.97 -9.36
N ASN A 304 -12.06 8.36 -10.16
CA ASN A 304 -11.14 7.34 -9.68
C ASN A 304 -9.82 7.93 -9.18
N LYS A 305 -9.33 7.38 -8.07
CA LYS A 305 -8.00 7.61 -7.51
C LYS A 305 -7.24 6.30 -7.48
N ASN A 306 -5.96 6.31 -7.85
CA ASN A 306 -5.10 5.14 -7.79
C ASN A 306 -3.99 5.35 -6.76
N ARG A 307 -3.75 4.32 -5.94
CA ARG A 307 -2.65 4.23 -4.99
C ARG A 307 -1.93 2.91 -5.24
N ARG A 308 -0.60 2.97 -5.27
CA ARG A 308 0.24 1.80 -5.51
C ARG A 308 1.48 1.86 -4.64
N GLY A 309 1.96 0.72 -4.16
CA GLY A 309 3.04 0.71 -3.19
C GLY A 309 3.85 -0.58 -3.17
N ILE A 310 5.05 -0.45 -2.62
CA ILE A 310 6.01 -1.54 -2.45
C ILE A 310 6.28 -1.72 -0.96
N VAL A 311 6.35 -2.98 -0.53
CA VAL A 311 6.67 -3.36 0.84
C VAL A 311 7.71 -4.47 0.80
N ALA A 312 8.91 -4.24 1.33
CA ALA A 312 9.88 -5.29 1.58
C ALA A 312 9.80 -5.69 3.06
N PHE A 313 9.53 -6.97 3.34
CA PHE A 313 9.24 -7.44 4.69
C PHE A 313 9.56 -8.92 4.88
N GLY A 314 9.64 -9.37 6.12
CA GLY A 314 9.93 -10.77 6.36
C GLY A 314 10.44 -11.02 7.76
N LYS A 315 10.95 -12.23 8.01
CA LYS A 315 11.58 -12.58 9.28
C LYS A 315 12.84 -11.76 9.51
N VAL A 316 12.68 -10.58 10.13
CA VAL A 316 13.74 -9.63 10.42
C VAL A 316 14.84 -10.29 11.24
N ALA A 317 16.09 -10.13 10.81
CA ALA A 317 17.24 -10.54 11.60
C ALA A 317 17.39 -9.64 12.83
N ALA A 318 17.57 -10.24 14.01
CA ALA A 318 17.80 -9.51 15.24
C ALA A 318 18.98 -8.52 15.11
N PRO A 319 18.87 -7.27 15.58
CA PRO A 319 19.99 -6.32 15.51
C PRO A 319 21.29 -6.85 16.14
N ALA A 320 21.17 -7.61 17.24
CA ALA A 320 22.30 -8.24 17.92
C ALA A 320 22.96 -9.40 17.14
N SER A 321 22.27 -9.99 16.15
CA SER A 321 22.84 -11.06 15.32
C SER A 321 23.57 -10.52 14.08
N ILE A 322 23.46 -9.23 13.77
CA ILE A 322 24.16 -8.63 12.64
C ILE A 322 25.67 -8.64 12.90
N PRO A 323 26.50 -9.22 12.01
CA PRO A 323 27.94 -9.28 12.21
C PRO A 323 28.57 -7.89 12.36
N ALA A 324 29.62 -7.82 13.18
CA ALA A 324 30.47 -6.64 13.33
C ALA A 324 31.60 -6.58 12.29
N SER A 325 31.87 -7.68 11.57
CA SER A 325 32.95 -7.77 10.58
C SER A 325 32.61 -8.78 9.47
N GLY A 326 33.44 -8.80 8.44
CA GLY A 326 33.24 -9.62 7.23
C GLY A 326 32.44 -8.91 6.14
N THR A 327 32.19 -9.63 5.06
CA THR A 327 31.44 -9.13 3.90
C THR A 327 30.40 -10.14 3.47
N ALA A 328 29.35 -9.66 2.80
CA ALA A 328 28.34 -10.52 2.18
C ALA A 328 27.92 -9.95 0.83
N VAL A 329 27.54 -10.84 -0.10
CA VAL A 329 26.92 -10.49 -1.37
C VAL A 329 25.57 -11.18 -1.45
N TYR A 330 24.56 -10.40 -1.80
CA TYR A 330 23.21 -10.87 -2.05
C TYR A 330 22.87 -10.60 -3.52
N THR A 331 22.18 -11.53 -4.16
CA THR A 331 21.61 -11.32 -5.49
C THR A 331 20.13 -11.69 -5.48
N GLY A 332 19.38 -11.05 -6.36
CA GLY A 332 17.97 -11.29 -6.53
C GLY A 332 17.39 -10.30 -7.52
N ILE A 333 16.20 -9.80 -7.22
CA ILE A 333 15.40 -9.07 -8.19
C ILE A 333 14.92 -7.73 -7.61
N ALA A 334 14.64 -6.80 -8.52
CA ALA A 334 13.94 -5.56 -8.24
C ALA A 334 12.60 -5.53 -8.99
N TYR A 335 11.60 -4.92 -8.37
CA TYR A 335 10.25 -4.77 -8.92
C TYR A 335 9.65 -3.43 -8.49
N GLY A 336 8.82 -2.83 -9.33
CA GLY A 336 8.18 -1.55 -9.01
C GLY A 336 7.36 -0.97 -10.15
N TRP A 337 7.09 0.33 -10.06
CA TRP A 337 6.44 1.12 -11.10
C TRP A 337 7.27 2.33 -11.49
N TYR A 338 7.18 2.70 -12.76
CA TYR A 338 7.82 3.88 -13.32
C TYR A 338 6.85 4.66 -14.20
N ALA A 339 6.72 5.96 -13.94
CA ALA A 339 6.03 6.91 -14.80
C ALA A 339 7.05 7.82 -15.49
N ARG A 340 6.90 7.99 -16.80
CA ARG A 340 7.80 8.81 -17.64
C ARG A 340 7.62 10.32 -17.44
N ASN A 341 6.48 10.73 -16.89
CA ASN A 341 6.14 12.09 -16.53
C ASN A 341 4.89 12.05 -15.63
N ALA A 342 4.40 13.23 -15.26
CA ALA A 342 3.23 13.37 -14.39
C ALA A 342 1.88 13.10 -15.08
N SER A 343 1.80 12.76 -16.37
CA SER A 343 0.53 12.46 -17.05
C SER A 343 0.41 11.00 -17.49
N ASP A 344 1.54 10.36 -17.81
CA ASP A 344 1.60 8.97 -18.25
C ASP A 344 1.37 8.04 -17.06
N ASP A 345 0.49 7.05 -17.21
CA ASP A 345 0.35 6.02 -16.18
C ASP A 345 1.66 5.26 -15.98
N ALA A 346 1.92 4.89 -14.72
CA ALA A 346 3.13 4.17 -14.39
C ALA A 346 3.03 2.72 -14.86
N ILE A 347 4.05 2.28 -15.57
CA ILE A 347 4.19 0.90 -16.02
C ILE A 347 4.97 0.09 -14.97
N PRO A 348 4.63 -1.19 -14.76
CA PRO A 348 5.43 -2.05 -13.89
C PRO A 348 6.81 -2.28 -14.53
N PHE A 349 7.83 -2.42 -13.70
CA PHE A 349 9.19 -2.75 -14.15
C PHE A 349 9.76 -3.92 -13.36
N ARG A 350 10.76 -4.59 -13.95
CA ARG A 350 11.63 -5.56 -13.29
C ARG A 350 13.10 -5.23 -13.56
N GLY A 351 13.99 -5.73 -12.73
CA GLY A 351 15.44 -5.65 -12.92
C GLY A 351 16.17 -6.62 -11.98
N ASN A 352 17.50 -6.66 -12.07
CA ASN A 352 18.28 -7.43 -11.11
C ASN A 352 18.65 -6.57 -9.92
N ALA A 353 18.76 -7.20 -8.75
CA ALA A 353 19.27 -6.57 -7.55
C ALA A 353 20.55 -7.26 -7.10
N SER A 354 21.58 -6.48 -6.77
CA SER A 354 22.77 -6.94 -6.07
C SER A 354 23.04 -6.05 -4.87
N VAL A 355 23.32 -6.66 -3.73
CA VAL A 355 23.68 -5.95 -2.50
C VAL A 355 25.00 -6.47 -1.98
N THR A 356 25.99 -5.59 -1.88
CA THR A 356 27.29 -5.89 -1.26
C THR A 356 27.36 -5.22 0.10
N VAL A 357 27.73 -5.95 1.13
CA VAL A 357 27.77 -5.48 2.52
C VAL A 357 29.18 -5.61 3.07
N ASN A 358 29.67 -4.56 3.72
CA ASN A 358 30.85 -4.58 4.57
C ASN A 358 30.44 -4.31 6.02
N PHE A 359 30.45 -5.36 6.84
CA PHE A 359 30.00 -5.30 8.22
C PHE A 359 30.93 -4.51 9.13
N ALA A 360 32.22 -4.47 8.84
CA ALA A 360 33.18 -3.69 9.59
C ALA A 360 33.04 -2.18 9.32
N ALA A 361 32.87 -1.81 8.05
CA ALA A 361 32.67 -0.41 7.64
C ALA A 361 31.25 0.09 7.88
N ARG A 362 30.29 -0.80 8.19
CA ARG A 362 28.85 -0.52 8.20
C ARG A 362 28.35 0.08 6.89
N GLU A 363 28.96 -0.34 5.78
CA GLU A 363 28.67 0.14 4.43
C GLU A 363 27.90 -0.93 3.65
N VAL A 364 26.92 -0.48 2.88
CA VAL A 364 26.11 -1.30 1.99
C VAL A 364 26.08 -0.64 0.61
N ILE A 365 26.37 -1.40 -0.43
CA ILE A 365 26.23 -0.97 -1.83
C ILE A 365 25.04 -1.70 -2.42
N VAL A 366 23.97 -0.97 -2.72
CA VAL A 366 22.78 -1.48 -3.39
C VAL A 366 22.86 -1.12 -4.87
N THR A 367 22.77 -2.11 -5.74
CA THR A 367 22.70 -1.93 -7.19
C THR A 367 21.40 -2.54 -7.69
N VAL A 368 20.64 -1.76 -8.45
CA VAL A 368 19.55 -2.26 -9.30
C VAL A 368 19.95 -1.98 -10.73
N ASP A 369 20.01 -3.01 -11.56
CA ASP A 369 20.41 -2.89 -12.96
C ASP A 369 19.46 -3.63 -13.91
N GLN A 370 19.73 -3.50 -15.21
CA GLN A 370 18.94 -4.12 -16.29
C GLN A 370 17.43 -3.85 -16.13
N THR A 371 17.07 -2.64 -15.71
CA THR A 371 15.67 -2.29 -15.48
C THR A 371 14.92 -2.16 -16.80
N VAL A 372 13.84 -2.94 -16.92
CA VAL A 372 12.99 -3.02 -18.11
C VAL A 372 11.52 -3.00 -17.74
N SER A 373 10.65 -2.58 -18.65
CA SER A 373 9.20 -2.75 -18.50
C SER A 373 8.86 -4.22 -18.25
N ASN A 374 7.93 -4.47 -17.33
CA ASN A 374 7.48 -5.82 -17.02
C ASN A 374 6.36 -6.26 -17.98
N ASP A 375 6.69 -6.24 -19.27
CA ASP A 375 5.85 -6.68 -20.37
C ASP A 375 6.68 -7.50 -21.38
N ALA A 376 6.05 -7.92 -22.47
CA ALA A 376 6.71 -8.68 -23.53
C ALA A 376 7.76 -7.84 -24.29
N ALA A 377 7.62 -6.52 -24.30
CA ALA A 377 8.54 -5.62 -25.01
C ALA A 377 9.85 -5.43 -24.25
N ALA A 378 9.83 -5.51 -22.91
CA ALA A 378 11.00 -5.37 -22.04
C ALA A 378 11.83 -4.11 -22.38
N THR A 379 11.15 -2.97 -22.52
CA THR A 379 11.77 -1.69 -22.85
C THR A 379 12.63 -1.20 -21.70
N ALA A 380 13.87 -0.80 -21.96
CA ALA A 380 14.78 -0.27 -20.95
C ALA A 380 14.23 1.00 -20.28
N LEU A 381 14.38 1.11 -18.95
CA LEU A 381 13.88 2.21 -18.13
C LEU A 381 15.00 2.91 -17.35
N PRO A 382 14.87 4.21 -17.02
CA PRO A 382 15.90 4.95 -16.30
C PRO A 382 15.83 4.75 -14.77
N VAL A 383 15.54 3.53 -14.31
CA VAL A 383 15.39 3.19 -12.88
C VAL A 383 16.65 2.52 -12.31
N THR A 384 17.58 2.11 -13.17
CA THR A 384 18.89 1.59 -12.77
C THR A 384 19.57 2.54 -11.79
N LEU A 385 20.08 2.00 -10.68
CA LEU A 385 20.71 2.79 -9.61
C LEU A 385 21.88 2.02 -8.99
N ARG A 386 22.83 2.78 -8.46
CA ARG A 386 23.88 2.28 -7.58
C ARG A 386 24.06 3.26 -6.44
N ALA A 387 23.77 2.82 -5.22
CA ALA A 387 23.82 3.65 -4.03
C ALA A 387 24.72 3.03 -2.97
N THR A 388 25.68 3.81 -2.49
CA THR A 388 26.46 3.48 -1.29
C THR A 388 25.76 4.11 -0.09
N THR A 389 25.39 3.29 0.88
CA THR A 389 24.61 3.68 2.05
C THR A 389 25.20 3.10 3.33
N ALA A 390 24.85 3.69 4.47
CA ALA A 390 25.18 3.14 5.77
C ALA A 390 24.09 2.19 6.27
N MET A 391 24.49 1.22 7.10
CA MET A 391 23.60 0.52 8.03
C MET A 391 23.82 1.01 9.46
N GLY A 392 22.86 0.79 10.36
CA GLY A 392 22.94 1.26 11.76
C GLY A 392 24.20 0.79 12.48
N ALA A 393 24.60 1.42 13.58
CA ALA A 393 25.83 1.02 14.29
C ALA A 393 25.77 -0.42 14.84
N ALA A 394 26.92 -1.08 14.97
CA ALA A 394 26.98 -2.41 15.59
C ALA A 394 26.48 -2.34 17.05
N GLY A 395 25.66 -3.32 17.46
CA GLY A 395 25.06 -3.35 18.80
C GLY A 395 23.89 -2.37 19.01
N ALA A 396 23.57 -1.51 18.05
CA ALA A 396 22.39 -0.64 18.13
C ALA A 396 21.10 -1.40 17.76
N SER A 397 19.95 -0.93 18.23
CA SER A 397 18.63 -1.46 17.86
C SER A 397 18.30 -1.33 16.36
N THR A 398 19.07 -0.53 15.63
CA THR A 398 18.97 -0.30 14.18
C THR A 398 20.07 -1.01 13.39
N ALA A 399 20.87 -1.88 14.00
CA ALA A 399 21.98 -2.57 13.31
C ALA A 399 21.52 -3.40 12.10
N ASN A 400 20.24 -3.77 12.04
CA ASN A 400 19.62 -4.52 10.94
C ASN A 400 18.92 -3.64 9.89
N TYR A 401 19.06 -2.32 9.98
CA TYR A 401 18.41 -1.33 9.12
C TYR A 401 19.48 -0.53 8.35
N LEU A 402 19.20 -0.26 7.08
CA LEU A 402 20.02 0.58 6.21
C LEU A 402 19.15 1.65 5.54
N THR A 403 19.70 2.85 5.34
CA THR A 403 18.99 3.93 4.64
C THR A 403 19.96 4.97 4.11
N GLY A 404 19.65 5.52 2.93
CA GLY A 404 20.48 6.52 2.27
C GLY A 404 19.78 7.16 1.08
N THR A 405 20.42 8.21 0.56
CA THR A 405 19.97 8.92 -0.63
C THR A 405 20.39 8.19 -1.90
N VAL A 406 19.59 8.32 -2.95
CA VAL A 406 19.89 7.81 -4.30
C VAL A 406 19.90 8.97 -5.28
N ASP A 407 20.91 8.99 -6.15
CA ASP A 407 20.98 9.84 -7.33
C ASP A 407 21.55 8.99 -8.48
N ASN A 408 20.74 8.70 -9.49
CA ASN A 408 21.19 7.96 -10.68
C ASN A 408 21.49 8.87 -11.89
N GLY A 409 21.61 10.19 -11.65
CA GLY A 409 21.78 11.22 -12.67
C GLY A 409 20.49 11.66 -13.36
N THR A 410 19.43 10.83 -13.32
CA THR A 410 18.11 11.14 -13.90
C THR A 410 17.06 11.37 -12.82
N LEU A 411 16.99 10.47 -11.85
CA LEU A 411 16.06 10.47 -10.74
C LEU A 411 16.84 10.55 -9.42
N LYS A 412 16.23 11.21 -8.44
CA LYS A 412 16.77 11.38 -7.09
C LYS A 412 15.74 11.00 -6.04
N GLY A 413 16.20 10.54 -4.89
CA GLY A 413 15.34 10.23 -3.77
C GLY A 413 16.07 9.41 -2.72
N GLY A 414 15.49 8.30 -2.28
CA GLY A 414 16.06 7.50 -1.22
C GLY A 414 15.74 6.02 -1.30
N LEU A 415 16.48 5.26 -0.51
CA LEU A 415 16.28 3.84 -0.30
C LEU A 415 16.39 3.52 1.18
N SER A 416 15.64 2.52 1.62
CA SER A 416 15.88 1.86 2.90
C SER A 416 15.74 0.35 2.76
N GLY A 417 16.31 -0.41 3.68
CA GLY A 417 16.27 -1.86 3.66
C GLY A 417 16.51 -2.53 5.01
N ARG A 418 16.26 -3.84 5.04
CA ARG A 418 16.41 -4.71 6.20
C ARG A 418 16.99 -6.07 5.84
N TYR A 419 17.64 -6.67 6.81
CA TYR A 419 18.11 -8.05 6.76
C TYR A 419 17.03 -9.02 7.25
N PHE A 420 16.94 -10.18 6.62
CA PHE A 420 16.00 -11.25 6.93
C PHE A 420 16.70 -12.61 7.08
N GLY A 421 16.16 -13.50 7.92
CA GLY A 421 16.68 -14.84 8.15
C GLY A 421 17.31 -15.08 9.52
N PRO A 422 17.86 -16.29 9.76
CA PRO A 422 17.98 -16.88 11.10
C PRO A 422 18.81 -16.06 12.10
N GLU A 423 18.39 -16.22 13.37
CA GLU A 423 18.90 -15.59 14.59
C GLU A 423 19.71 -16.60 15.45
N ASN A 424 19.94 -17.81 14.91
CA ASN A 424 20.14 -19.02 15.72
C ASN A 424 21.62 -19.34 16.02
N THR A 425 22.58 -18.54 15.55
CA THR A 425 23.97 -18.59 16.01
C THR A 425 24.56 -17.20 16.01
N ALA A 426 25.29 -16.84 17.06
CA ALA A 426 26.13 -15.66 17.06
C ALA A 426 27.09 -15.74 15.85
N ALA A 427 27.07 -14.74 14.99
CA ALA A 427 27.83 -14.63 13.73
C ALA A 427 27.25 -15.26 12.44
N ALA A 428 25.97 -15.65 12.39
CA ALA A 428 25.34 -15.97 11.11
C ALA A 428 25.03 -14.68 10.31
N ILE A 429 25.79 -14.43 9.23
CA ILE A 429 25.42 -13.42 8.21
C ILE A 429 23.97 -13.68 7.79
N PRO A 430 23.07 -12.67 7.80
CA PRO A 430 21.67 -12.87 7.42
C PRO A 430 21.52 -13.55 6.06
N ALA A 431 20.54 -14.44 5.93
CA ALA A 431 20.35 -15.23 4.72
C ALA A 431 19.85 -14.37 3.54
N GLU A 432 19.06 -13.36 3.85
CA GLU A 432 18.34 -12.55 2.86
C GLU A 432 18.37 -11.07 3.24
N ILE A 433 18.14 -10.21 2.26
CA ILE A 433 18.04 -8.76 2.41
C ILE A 433 16.93 -8.26 1.50
N GLY A 434 16.27 -7.19 1.87
CA GLY A 434 15.35 -6.50 0.98
C GLY A 434 15.14 -5.05 1.37
N GLY A 435 14.56 -4.28 0.45
CA GLY A 435 14.37 -2.86 0.65
C GLY A 435 13.37 -2.26 -0.32
N ALA A 436 13.09 -0.98 -0.10
CA ALA A 436 12.21 -0.15 -0.91
C ALA A 436 12.93 1.15 -1.24
N PHE A 437 12.59 1.75 -2.38
CA PHE A 437 13.13 3.02 -2.84
C PHE A 437 12.06 3.86 -3.53
N SER A 438 12.23 5.17 -3.42
CA SER A 438 11.40 6.17 -4.09
C SER A 438 12.31 7.16 -4.79
N LEU A 439 12.10 7.37 -6.09
CA LEU A 439 12.91 8.23 -6.94
C LEU A 439 12.00 9.15 -7.76
N SER A 440 12.44 10.38 -7.99
CA SER A 440 11.69 11.34 -8.79
C SER A 440 12.61 12.35 -9.48
N ASN A 441 12.06 13.03 -10.49
CA ASN A 441 12.66 14.20 -11.11
C ASN A 441 11.62 15.31 -11.17
N ASP A 442 11.80 16.34 -10.35
CA ASP A 442 10.85 17.45 -10.24
C ASP A 442 10.71 18.27 -11.52
N THR A 443 11.71 18.22 -12.42
CA THR A 443 11.68 18.98 -13.69
C THR A 443 10.85 18.26 -14.76
N SER A 444 11.02 16.93 -14.90
CA SER A 444 10.29 16.14 -15.90
C SER A 444 9.00 15.51 -15.38
N GLY A 445 8.80 15.48 -14.07
CA GLY A 445 7.72 14.74 -13.41
C GLY A 445 7.90 13.22 -13.47
N GLN A 446 9.09 12.71 -13.85
CA GLN A 446 9.37 11.28 -13.78
C GLN A 446 9.34 10.80 -12.34
N THR A 447 8.74 9.65 -12.11
CA THR A 447 8.65 9.05 -10.78
C THR A 447 8.83 7.54 -10.86
N ALA A 448 9.61 6.98 -9.95
CA ALA A 448 9.70 5.54 -9.72
C ALA A 448 9.48 5.23 -8.25
N ILE A 449 8.68 4.21 -7.97
CA ILE A 449 8.69 3.53 -6.69
C ILE A 449 9.04 2.07 -6.94
N GLY A 450 9.90 1.51 -6.10
CA GLY A 450 10.36 0.16 -6.29
C GLY A 450 10.85 -0.46 -5.01
N GLY A 451 11.25 -1.72 -5.11
CA GLY A 451 11.96 -2.41 -4.07
C GLY A 451 12.74 -3.57 -4.62
N PHE A 452 13.49 -4.20 -3.74
CA PHE A 452 14.36 -5.32 -4.06
C PHE A 452 14.32 -6.35 -2.96
N ILE A 453 14.56 -7.60 -3.33
CA ILE A 453 14.85 -8.71 -2.42
C ILE A 453 16.01 -9.52 -2.99
N GLY A 454 16.87 -10.01 -2.11
CA GLY A 454 18.04 -10.79 -2.49
C GLY A 454 18.41 -11.84 -1.45
N ARG A 455 18.98 -12.94 -1.94
CA ARG A 455 19.53 -14.02 -1.14
C ARG A 455 21.04 -14.01 -1.21
N ARG A 456 21.67 -14.30 -0.07
CA ARG A 456 23.12 -14.44 0.03
C ARG A 456 23.61 -15.52 -0.94
N GLN A 457 24.73 -15.24 -1.60
CA GLN A 457 25.42 -16.18 -2.50
C GLN A 457 26.45 -17.02 -1.79
#